data_AF-A0A2R5FEA3-F1
#
_entry.id   AF-A0A2R5FEA3-F1
#
_cell.length_a   1.000
_cell.length_b   1.000
_cell.length_c   1.000
_cell.angle_alpha   90.00
_cell.angle_beta   90.00
_cell.angle_gamma   90.00
#
_symmetry.space_group_name_H-M   'P 1'
#
loop_
_entity.id
_entity.type
_entity.pdbx_description
1 polymer ?
#
loop_
_entity_poly.entity_id
_entity_poly.type
_entity_poly.pdbx_seq_one_letter_code
_entity_poly.pdbx_strand_id
1 'polypeptide(L)'
;MLTRNLITSFTLGITLAAIPILQSQAQVQRTPNLYNFTGYNSKGEKVATINYSTSSFTGKPLFNYQQQKETLNFTGDEIRTVDTEIGTLVTVTIKKTIDTGNTTFTLLIPRVNLGNNIEAKVETKGITTTNRFSVIPQFNQGQKQTYTTINLRGTAQSVAF
;
A
#
# COMPACT_ATOMS: atom_id res chain seq x y z
N MET A 1 76.28 -47.77 -21.99
CA MET A 1 76.62 -46.75 -20.98
C MET A 1 75.89 -45.47 -21.38
N LEU A 2 74.95 -45.03 -20.52
CA LEU A 2 74.10 -43.81 -20.58
C LEU A 2 73.11 -43.63 -21.78
N THR A 3 72.01 -42.85 -21.73
CA THR A 3 70.97 -42.42 -20.76
C THR A 3 70.09 -41.37 -21.50
N ARG A 4 68.75 -41.45 -21.34
CA ARG A 4 67.69 -40.39 -21.41
C ARG A 4 67.31 -39.62 -22.70
N ASN A 5 66.03 -39.82 -23.07
CA ASN A 5 64.87 -38.89 -23.06
C ASN A 5 65.03 -37.41 -23.43
N LEU A 6 64.10 -36.91 -24.27
CA LEU A 6 63.09 -35.91 -23.87
C LEU A 6 62.01 -35.76 -24.96
N ILE A 7 60.75 -36.02 -24.57
CA ILE A 7 59.53 -35.69 -25.33
C ILE A 7 59.22 -34.22 -25.08
N THR A 8 59.17 -33.42 -26.13
CA THR A 8 58.80 -32.00 -26.07
C THR A 8 57.28 -31.88 -25.99
N SER A 9 56.76 -31.60 -24.79
CA SER A 9 55.36 -31.25 -24.58
C SER A 9 55.11 -29.81 -25.03
N PHE A 10 54.22 -29.61 -26.01
CA PHE A 10 53.70 -28.29 -26.38
C PHE A 10 52.56 -27.92 -25.42
N THR A 11 52.77 -26.94 -24.54
CA THR A 11 51.73 -26.42 -23.64
C THR A 11 51.04 -25.24 -24.33
N LEU A 12 49.78 -25.39 -24.73
CA LEU A 12 48.95 -24.29 -25.20
C LEU A 12 48.45 -23.48 -23.98
N GLY A 13 48.99 -22.28 -23.80
CA GLY A 13 48.50 -21.35 -22.78
C GLY A 13 47.14 -20.78 -23.19
N ILE A 14 46.07 -21.30 -22.59
CA ILE A 14 44.74 -20.70 -22.67
C ILE A 14 44.72 -19.56 -21.66
N THR A 15 44.83 -18.32 -22.11
CA THR A 15 44.58 -17.16 -21.26
C THR A 15 43.08 -17.07 -20.98
N LEU A 16 42.68 -17.35 -19.74
CA LEU A 16 41.33 -17.11 -19.25
C LEU A 16 41.09 -15.59 -19.19
N ALA A 17 40.35 -15.03 -20.14
CA ALA A 17 39.84 -13.67 -20.00
C ALA A 17 38.72 -13.69 -18.95
N ALA A 18 38.92 -13.01 -17.82
CA ALA A 18 37.86 -12.80 -16.85
C ALA A 18 36.75 -11.97 -17.50
N ILE A 19 35.58 -12.56 -17.70
CA ILE A 19 34.37 -11.82 -18.07
C ILE A 19 33.99 -10.98 -16.85
N PRO A 20 33.97 -9.63 -16.92
CA PRO A 20 33.42 -8.86 -15.83
C PRO A 20 31.93 -9.18 -15.73
N ILE A 21 31.52 -9.84 -14.65
CA ILE A 21 30.12 -9.93 -14.27
C ILE A 21 29.71 -8.49 -13.96
N LEU A 22 29.01 -7.83 -14.87
CA LEU A 22 28.24 -6.63 -14.56
C LEU A 22 27.32 -7.02 -13.40
N GLN A 23 27.66 -6.58 -12.19
CA GLN A 23 26.76 -6.68 -11.06
C GLN A 23 25.48 -5.96 -11.49
N SER A 24 24.43 -6.72 -11.78
CA SER A 24 23.08 -6.18 -11.85
C SER A 24 22.84 -5.52 -10.50
N GLN A 25 22.92 -4.19 -10.46
CA GLN A 25 22.46 -3.45 -9.31
C GLN A 25 20.96 -3.69 -9.26
N ALA A 26 20.55 -4.71 -8.51
CA ALA A 26 19.16 -4.87 -8.12
C ALA A 26 18.79 -3.58 -7.39
N GLN A 27 18.18 -2.64 -8.11
CA GLN A 27 17.66 -1.42 -7.52
C GLN A 27 16.72 -1.89 -6.41
N VAL A 28 16.99 -1.49 -5.16
CA VAL A 28 16.10 -1.80 -4.04
C VAL A 28 14.76 -1.18 -4.38
N GLN A 29 13.82 -1.99 -4.84
CA GLN A 29 12.50 -1.51 -5.24
C GLN A 29 11.84 -0.94 -4.00
N ARG A 30 11.74 0.39 -3.94
CA ARG A 30 11.11 1.07 -2.81
C ARG A 30 9.60 0.91 -2.92
N THR A 31 9.02 0.21 -1.96
CA THR A 31 7.58 0.09 -1.80
C THR A 31 7.07 1.16 -0.84
N PRO A 32 6.05 1.93 -1.20
CA PRO A 32 5.52 2.93 -0.29
C PRO A 32 4.82 2.31 0.92
N ASN A 33 5.07 2.90 2.09
CA ASN A 33 4.56 2.48 3.39
C ASN A 33 3.95 3.64 4.20
N LEU A 34 3.96 4.86 3.67
CA LEU A 34 3.28 6.03 4.22
C LEU A 34 2.48 6.74 3.12
N TYR A 35 1.23 7.08 3.42
CA TYR A 35 0.28 7.66 2.49
C TYR A 35 -0.41 8.88 3.13
N ASN A 36 -0.39 10.01 2.43
CA ASN A 36 -1.01 11.26 2.88
C ASN A 36 -1.97 11.77 1.81
N PHE A 37 -3.26 11.89 2.12
CA PHE A 37 -4.29 12.28 1.16
C PHE A 37 -5.15 13.45 1.66
N THR A 38 -5.50 14.33 0.73
CA THR A 38 -6.62 15.26 0.87
C THR A 38 -7.79 14.75 0.04
N GLY A 39 -8.97 14.71 0.66
CA GLY A 39 -10.21 14.28 0.04
C GLY A 39 -11.06 15.44 -0.47
N TYR A 40 -11.63 15.27 -1.66
CA TYR A 40 -12.47 16.24 -2.35
C TYR A 40 -13.81 15.62 -2.77
N ASN A 41 -14.89 16.37 -2.62
CA ASN A 41 -16.21 15.96 -3.13
C ASN A 41 -16.32 16.19 -4.66
N SER A 42 -17.50 15.92 -5.22
CA SER A 42 -17.76 16.10 -6.67
C SER A 42 -17.66 17.55 -7.15
N LYS A 43 -17.78 18.53 -6.24
CA LYS A 43 -17.61 19.96 -6.53
C LYS A 43 -16.16 20.43 -6.41
N GLY A 44 -15.23 19.54 -6.02
CA GLY A 44 -13.83 19.89 -5.80
C GLY A 44 -13.57 20.58 -4.45
N GLU A 45 -14.52 20.56 -3.51
CA GLU A 45 -14.35 21.12 -2.18
C GLU A 45 -13.62 20.12 -1.29
N LYS A 46 -12.65 20.59 -0.48
CA LYS A 46 -11.95 19.76 0.50
C LYS A 46 -12.93 19.30 1.59
N VAL A 47 -12.99 17.99 1.84
CA VAL A 47 -13.90 17.38 2.81
C VAL A 47 -13.23 16.48 3.84
N ALA A 48 -12.01 16.00 3.56
CA ALA A 48 -11.30 15.10 4.48
C ALA A 48 -9.77 15.21 4.36
N THR A 49 -9.06 14.77 5.40
CA THR A 49 -7.62 14.48 5.40
C THR A 49 -7.43 13.04 5.90
N ILE A 50 -6.57 12.28 5.24
CA ILE A 50 -6.28 10.88 5.59
C ILE A 50 -4.77 10.68 5.66
N ASN A 51 -4.29 10.08 6.74
CA ASN A 51 -2.92 9.61 6.86
C ASN A 51 -2.94 8.12 7.18
N TYR A 52 -2.22 7.33 6.40
CA TYR A 52 -2.14 5.88 6.61
C TYR A 52 -0.69 5.42 6.51
N SER A 53 -0.23 4.64 7.47
CA SER A 53 1.05 3.94 7.40
C SER A 53 0.85 2.45 7.61
N THR A 54 1.57 1.64 6.85
CA THR A 54 1.51 0.17 6.98
C THR A 54 2.22 -0.35 8.23
N SER A 55 3.05 0.49 8.85
CA SER A 55 3.74 0.24 10.12
C SER A 55 4.02 1.55 10.87
N SER A 56 4.67 1.47 12.02
CA SER A 56 5.13 2.58 12.86
C SER A 56 6.33 2.14 13.71
N PHE A 57 6.87 3.03 14.54
CA PHE A 57 7.93 2.70 15.53
C PHE A 57 7.53 1.55 16.48
N THR A 58 6.24 1.25 16.59
CA THR A 58 5.71 0.14 17.42
C THR A 58 5.41 -1.13 16.60
N GLY A 59 5.72 -1.14 15.31
CA GLY A 59 5.45 -2.26 14.40
C GLY A 59 3.99 -2.40 13.96
N LYS A 60 3.10 -1.49 14.39
CA LYS A 60 1.66 -1.53 14.05
C LYS A 60 1.30 -0.49 12.99
N PRO A 61 0.35 -0.80 12.07
CA PRO A 61 -0.21 0.19 11.17
C PRO A 61 -0.95 1.28 11.92
N LEU A 62 -0.98 2.48 11.34
CA LEU A 62 -1.70 3.64 11.86
C LEU A 62 -2.60 4.21 10.76
N PHE A 63 -3.81 4.61 11.12
CA PHE A 63 -4.75 5.29 10.23
C PHE A 63 -5.37 6.47 10.96
N ASN A 64 -5.16 7.67 10.43
CA ASN A 64 -5.84 8.89 10.85
C ASN A 64 -6.88 9.28 9.78
N TYR A 65 -8.09 9.55 10.24
CA TYR A 65 -9.19 10.04 9.42
C TYR A 65 -9.72 11.33 10.03
N GLN A 66 -9.61 12.43 9.30
CA GLN A 66 -10.20 13.70 9.71
C GLN A 66 -11.28 14.11 8.72
N GLN A 67 -12.50 14.32 9.22
CA GLN A 67 -13.63 14.83 8.45
C GLN A 67 -14.33 15.92 9.25
N GLN A 68 -14.44 17.11 8.68
CA GLN A 68 -15.00 18.29 9.36
C GLN A 68 -14.30 18.55 10.72
N LYS A 69 -15.02 18.41 11.83
CA LYS A 69 -14.54 18.61 13.21
C LYS A 69 -14.17 17.31 13.92
N GLU A 70 -14.36 16.16 13.27
CA GLU A 70 -14.11 14.85 13.85
C GLU A 70 -12.76 14.31 13.36
N THR A 71 -11.95 13.84 14.31
CA THR A 71 -10.68 13.16 14.04
C THR A 71 -10.73 11.78 14.70
N LEU A 72 -10.55 10.75 13.89
CA LEU A 72 -10.53 9.35 14.31
C LEU A 72 -9.14 8.77 14.07
N ASN A 73 -8.64 8.01 15.04
CA ASN A 73 -7.35 7.34 14.97
C ASN A 73 -7.57 5.85 15.17
N PHE A 74 -6.91 5.04 14.35
CA PHE A 74 -6.99 3.59 14.40
C PHE A 74 -5.59 2.99 14.38
N THR A 75 -5.40 1.86 15.05
CA THR A 75 -4.13 1.13 15.08
C THR A 75 -4.32 -0.38 15.04
N GLY A 76 -3.36 -1.10 14.45
CA GLY A 76 -3.36 -2.57 14.43
C GLY A 76 -4.66 -3.14 13.86
N ASP A 77 -5.31 -4.02 14.62
CA ASP A 77 -6.48 -4.82 14.20
C ASP A 77 -7.74 -3.99 13.94
N GLU A 78 -7.76 -2.71 14.33
CA GLU A 78 -8.84 -1.79 13.94
C GLU A 78 -8.84 -1.50 12.43
N ILE A 79 -7.68 -1.70 11.79
CA ILE A 79 -7.41 -1.47 10.36
C ILE A 79 -7.41 -2.82 9.65
N ARG A 80 -8.38 -3.01 8.74
CA ARG A 80 -8.52 -4.24 7.96
C ARG A 80 -8.01 -3.99 6.54
N THR A 81 -7.16 -4.87 6.03
CA THR A 81 -6.60 -4.77 4.68
C THR A 81 -7.03 -5.95 3.81
N VAL A 82 -7.35 -5.69 2.54
CA VAL A 82 -7.65 -6.72 1.54
C VAL A 82 -7.00 -6.34 0.22
N ASP A 83 -6.15 -7.22 -0.32
CA ASP A 83 -5.59 -7.05 -1.66
C ASP A 83 -6.61 -7.44 -2.74
N THR A 84 -6.69 -6.63 -3.78
CA THR A 84 -7.63 -6.78 -4.90
C THR A 84 -6.94 -6.51 -6.24
N GLU A 85 -7.65 -6.73 -7.35
CA GLU A 85 -7.13 -6.43 -8.69
C GLU A 85 -6.84 -4.94 -8.91
N ILE A 86 -7.57 -4.04 -8.22
CA ILE A 86 -7.42 -2.58 -8.34
C ILE A 86 -6.50 -1.95 -7.28
N GLY A 87 -5.88 -2.76 -6.41
CA GLY A 87 -5.02 -2.30 -5.32
C GLY A 87 -5.43 -2.88 -3.97
N THR A 88 -4.96 -2.27 -2.88
CA THR A 88 -5.26 -2.70 -1.51
C THR A 88 -6.39 -1.85 -0.94
N LEU A 89 -7.44 -2.49 -0.43
CA LEU A 89 -8.50 -1.84 0.33
C LEU A 89 -8.10 -1.78 1.81
N VAL A 90 -8.06 -0.58 2.38
CA VAL A 90 -7.75 -0.34 3.79
C VAL A 90 -8.98 0.21 4.48
N THR A 91 -9.62 -0.58 5.33
CA THR A 91 -10.93 -0.30 5.91
C THR A 91 -10.88 -0.10 7.42
N VAL A 92 -11.51 0.98 7.89
CA VAL A 92 -11.71 1.31 9.30
C VAL A 92 -13.20 1.53 9.58
N THR A 93 -13.65 1.31 10.82
CA THR A 93 -15.04 1.56 11.23
C THR A 93 -15.14 2.93 11.86
N ILE A 94 -15.70 3.91 11.14
CA ILE A 94 -15.78 5.30 11.58
C ILE A 94 -17.01 5.60 12.45
N LYS A 95 -18.04 4.74 12.40
CA LYS A 95 -19.20 4.84 13.29
C LYS A 95 -19.77 3.45 13.57
N LYS A 96 -20.01 3.12 14.84
CA LYS A 96 -20.78 1.94 15.26
C LYS A 96 -22.09 2.41 15.87
N THR A 97 -23.21 1.81 15.49
CA THR A 97 -24.48 1.98 16.19
C THR A 97 -25.05 0.61 16.51
N ILE A 98 -25.23 0.32 17.80
CA ILE A 98 -25.58 -1.02 18.30
C ILE A 98 -26.83 -1.58 17.60
N ASP A 99 -27.81 -0.72 17.30
CA ASP A 99 -29.13 -1.15 16.82
C ASP A 99 -29.39 -0.89 15.32
N THR A 100 -28.53 -0.13 14.64
CA THR A 100 -28.81 0.36 13.26
C THR A 100 -27.70 0.10 12.26
N GLY A 101 -26.62 -0.57 12.68
CA GLY A 101 -25.53 -1.04 11.82
C GLY A 101 -24.22 -0.30 12.05
N ASN A 102 -23.46 -0.08 10.99
CA ASN A 102 -22.18 0.62 11.11
C ASN A 102 -21.82 1.38 9.83
N THR A 103 -20.94 2.36 9.98
CA THR A 103 -20.33 3.08 8.86
C THR A 103 -18.84 2.81 8.86
N THR A 104 -18.32 2.40 7.71
CA THR A 104 -16.89 2.18 7.48
C THR A 104 -16.37 3.16 6.45
N PHE A 105 -15.12 3.58 6.61
CA PHE A 105 -14.36 4.24 5.56
C PHE A 105 -13.34 3.27 4.99
N THR A 106 -13.23 3.22 3.66
CA THR A 106 -12.24 2.41 2.94
C THR A 106 -11.40 3.31 2.06
N LEU A 107 -10.09 3.28 2.28
CA LEU A 107 -9.08 3.86 1.39
C LEU A 107 -8.69 2.81 0.34
N LEU A 108 -8.84 3.13 -0.94
CA LEU A 108 -8.27 2.34 -2.02
C LEU A 108 -6.83 2.80 -2.27
N ILE A 109 -5.85 1.92 -2.06
CA ILE A 109 -4.44 2.19 -2.34
C ILE A 109 -4.07 1.53 -3.68
N PRO A 110 -3.81 2.30 -4.74
CA PRO A 110 -3.38 1.72 -6.01
C PRO A 110 -1.95 1.17 -5.89
N ARG A 111 -1.56 0.29 -6.80
CA ARG A 111 -0.16 -0.15 -6.91
C ARG A 111 0.71 1.02 -7.32
N VAL A 112 1.71 1.36 -6.50
CA VAL A 112 2.65 2.46 -6.77
C VAL A 112 4.06 1.88 -6.87
N ASN A 113 4.73 2.18 -7.98
CA ASN A 113 6.15 1.90 -8.15
C ASN A 113 6.93 3.22 -7.99
N LEU A 114 7.76 3.31 -6.95
CA LEU A 114 8.56 4.52 -6.70
C LEU A 114 9.84 4.56 -7.55
N GLY A 115 10.25 3.44 -8.16
CA GLY A 115 11.56 3.32 -8.79
C GLY A 115 12.67 3.77 -7.84
N ASN A 116 13.41 4.79 -8.24
CA ASN A 116 14.53 5.34 -7.46
C ASN A 116 14.13 6.54 -6.60
N ASN A 117 12.88 7.00 -6.69
CA ASN A 117 12.35 8.08 -5.86
C ASN A 117 11.96 7.56 -4.47
N ILE A 118 11.78 8.47 -3.52
CA ILE A 118 11.24 8.15 -2.18
C ILE A 118 9.75 8.45 -2.07
N GLU A 119 9.18 9.13 -3.06
CA GLU A 119 7.80 9.61 -3.06
C GLU A 119 7.24 9.65 -4.50
N ALA A 120 5.93 9.43 -4.62
CA ALA A 120 5.17 9.70 -5.83
C ALA A 120 3.82 10.35 -5.50
N LYS A 121 3.32 11.20 -6.41
CA LYS A 121 1.94 11.69 -6.36
C LYS A 121 0.97 10.56 -6.68
N VAL A 122 -0.14 10.52 -5.96
CA VAL A 122 -1.17 9.48 -6.10
C VAL A 122 -2.55 10.13 -6.10
N GLU A 123 -3.40 9.67 -7.02
CA GLU A 123 -4.82 9.95 -7.01
C GLU A 123 -5.60 8.65 -6.86
N THR A 124 -6.62 8.63 -6.01
CA THR A 124 -7.42 7.43 -5.73
C THR A 124 -8.81 7.79 -5.19
N LYS A 125 -9.52 6.82 -4.63
CA LYS A 125 -10.86 6.96 -4.06
C LYS A 125 -10.87 6.58 -2.57
N GLY A 126 -11.63 7.36 -1.81
CA GLY A 126 -12.12 6.97 -0.49
C GLY A 126 -13.59 6.59 -0.62
N ILE A 127 -14.00 5.50 0.04
CA ILE A 127 -15.36 4.96 -0.02
C ILE A 127 -15.92 4.91 1.39
N THR A 128 -17.02 5.60 1.63
CA THR A 128 -17.81 5.48 2.86
C THR A 128 -18.94 4.50 2.60
N THR A 129 -18.95 3.40 3.35
CA THR A 129 -20.02 2.39 3.30
C THR A 129 -20.87 2.51 4.54
N THR A 130 -22.18 2.73 4.34
CA THR A 130 -23.17 2.63 5.41
C THR A 130 -23.84 1.28 5.33
N ASN A 131 -23.59 0.43 6.32
CA ASN A 131 -24.21 -0.87 6.50
C ASN A 131 -25.49 -0.70 7.32
N ARG A 132 -26.64 -0.78 6.66
CA ARG A 132 -27.96 -0.69 7.28
C ARG A 132 -28.36 -2.02 7.88
N PHE A 133 -28.85 -1.97 9.11
CA PHE A 133 -29.41 -3.10 9.82
C PHE A 133 -30.64 -2.67 10.60
N SER A 134 -31.61 -3.58 10.72
CA SER A 134 -32.76 -3.46 11.62
C SER A 134 -33.02 -4.81 12.28
N VAL A 135 -33.51 -4.81 13.52
CA VAL A 135 -33.99 -6.04 14.19
C VAL A 135 -35.34 -6.52 13.65
N ILE A 136 -36.05 -5.67 12.89
CA ILE A 136 -37.35 -6.02 12.29
C ILE A 136 -37.10 -6.52 10.85
N PRO A 137 -37.37 -7.80 10.52
CA PRO A 137 -36.98 -8.41 9.24
C PRO A 137 -37.51 -7.69 7.99
N GLN A 138 -38.74 -7.16 8.05
CA GLN A 138 -39.36 -6.44 6.92
C GLN A 138 -38.62 -5.15 6.52
N PHE A 139 -37.79 -4.59 7.41
CA PHE A 139 -36.98 -3.40 7.15
C PHE A 139 -35.56 -3.74 6.66
N ASN A 140 -35.23 -5.02 6.45
CA ASN A 140 -33.95 -5.48 5.90
C ASN A 140 -34.04 -5.89 4.42
N GLN A 141 -35.12 -5.52 3.72
CA GLN A 141 -35.31 -5.88 2.32
C GLN A 141 -34.47 -5.01 1.38
N GLY A 142 -33.93 -5.61 0.31
CA GLY A 142 -33.18 -4.90 -0.74
C GLY A 142 -31.73 -4.56 -0.37
N GLN A 143 -31.22 -3.45 -0.91
CA GLN A 143 -29.82 -3.03 -0.75
C GLN A 143 -29.55 -2.55 0.69
N LYS A 144 -28.72 -3.31 1.42
CA LYS A 144 -28.33 -2.99 2.80
C LYS A 144 -27.08 -2.13 2.93
N GLN A 145 -26.32 -1.97 1.86
CA GLN A 145 -25.10 -1.18 1.84
C GLN A 145 -25.24 -0.02 0.87
N THR A 146 -25.05 1.20 1.35
CA THR A 146 -24.95 2.38 0.48
C THR A 146 -23.54 2.92 0.49
N TYR A 147 -23.09 3.42 -0.66
CA TYR A 147 -21.72 3.89 -0.84
C TYR A 147 -21.72 5.36 -1.24
N THR A 148 -20.85 6.14 -0.63
CA THR A 148 -20.46 7.46 -1.13
C THR A 148 -18.96 7.49 -1.33
N THR A 149 -18.50 8.25 -2.33
CA THR A 149 -17.07 8.33 -2.66
C THR A 149 -16.55 9.75 -2.64
N ILE A 150 -15.29 9.89 -2.24
CA ILE A 150 -14.51 11.13 -2.37
C ILE A 150 -13.27 10.86 -3.24
N ASN A 151 -12.86 11.87 -4.00
CA ASN A 151 -11.60 11.83 -4.73
C ASN A 151 -10.46 12.15 -3.78
N LEU A 152 -9.44 11.29 -3.72
CA LEU A 152 -8.27 11.49 -2.88
C LEU A 152 -7.10 11.89 -3.75
N ARG A 153 -6.40 12.97 -3.39
CA ARG A 153 -5.15 13.41 -4.02
C ARG A 153 -4.09 13.58 -2.95
N GLY A 154 -2.89 13.10 -3.23
CA GLY A 154 -1.88 13.00 -2.18
C GLY A 154 -0.58 12.38 -2.65
N THR A 155 0.14 11.80 -1.70
CA THR A 155 1.44 11.18 -1.94
C THR A 155 1.56 9.82 -1.27
N ALA A 156 2.36 8.96 -1.90
CA ALA A 156 2.81 7.69 -1.37
C ALA A 156 4.33 7.75 -1.22
N GLN A 157 4.83 7.40 -0.04
CA GLN A 157 6.21 7.58 0.38
C GLN A 157 6.78 6.28 0.94
N SER A 158 8.07 6.08 0.73
CA SER A 158 8.87 5.05 1.41
C SER A 158 9.66 5.71 2.54
N VAL A 159 9.28 5.44 3.79
CA VAL A 159 9.93 5.98 4.98
C VAL A 159 10.47 4.86 5.88
N ALA A 160 11.48 5.19 6.69
CA ALA A 160 11.95 4.32 7.76
C ALA A 160 11.21 4.68 9.07
N PHE A 161 10.63 3.68 9.72
CA PHE A 161 10.03 3.76 11.05
C PHE A 161 10.91 3.04 12.06
#